data_AF-A0A0D9XA53-F1
#
_entry.id   AF-A0A0D9XA53-F1
#
_cell.length_a   1.000
_cell.length_b   1.000
_cell.length_c   1.000
_cell.angle_alpha   90.00
_cell.angle_beta   90.00
_cell.angle_gamma   90.00
#
_symmetry.space_group_name_H-M   'P 1'
#
loop_
_entity.id
_entity.type
_entity.pdbx_description
1 polymer ?
#
loop_
_entity_poly.entity_id
_entity_poly.type
_entity_poly.pdbx_seq_one_letter_code
_entity_poly.pdbx_strand_id
1 'polypeptide(L)'
;MEMGKVGGGGEGMRKRKTKRGRVEMRRIEDRTSRQVRFSKRRSGLFKKAYELSVLCDAEVALVVFSPAGRLYEFASSSSSLEKIFGRYWDLLDRTIDLNAGPRGCQVDCNIQV
;
A
#
# COMPACT_ATOMS: atom_id res chain seq x y z
N MET A 1 14.37 63.91 2.28
CA MET A 1 13.69 62.78 1.63
C MET A 1 13.81 61.58 2.53
N GLU A 2 12.68 61.15 3.07
CA GLU A 2 12.50 59.87 3.77
C GLU A 2 12.60 58.70 2.78
N MET A 3 13.12 57.56 3.25
CA MET A 3 12.69 56.17 3.04
C MET A 3 13.74 55.34 3.80
N GLY A 4 13.49 54.68 4.94
CA GLY A 4 12.33 53.85 5.23
C GLY A 4 12.53 52.46 4.63
N LYS A 5 13.17 51.54 5.35
CA LYS A 5 12.77 50.12 5.34
C LYS A 5 13.28 49.36 6.57
N VAL A 6 12.32 49.16 7.48
CA VAL A 6 12.29 48.17 8.54
C VAL A 6 12.41 46.75 7.96
N GLY A 7 13.03 45.87 8.73
CA GLY A 7 13.34 44.49 8.34
C GLY A 7 12.16 43.54 8.20
N GLY A 8 12.49 42.31 7.80
CA GLY A 8 11.57 41.18 7.73
C GLY A 8 12.37 39.88 7.64
N GLY A 9 13.07 39.52 8.72
CA GLY A 9 13.65 38.20 8.89
C GLY A 9 12.53 37.16 8.96
N GLY A 10 12.27 36.47 7.84
CA GLY A 10 11.39 35.31 7.83
C GLY A 10 12.07 34.15 8.55
N GLU A 11 11.87 34.04 9.86
CA GLU A 11 12.25 32.86 10.62
C GLU A 11 11.46 31.65 10.11
N GLY A 12 12.13 30.85 9.27
CA GLY A 12 11.64 29.54 8.85
C GLY A 12 11.49 28.64 10.07
N MET A 13 10.28 28.57 10.61
CA MET A 13 9.89 27.69 11.71
C MET A 13 10.22 26.24 11.31
N ARG A 14 11.39 25.73 11.75
CA ARG A 14 11.81 24.35 11.57
C ARG A 14 10.82 23.45 12.33
N LYS A 15 9.78 22.98 11.64
CA LYS A 15 8.81 22.04 12.21
C LYS A 15 9.55 20.77 12.63
N ARG A 16 9.76 20.60 13.93
CA ARG A 16 10.33 19.40 14.55
C ARG A 16 9.50 18.19 14.11
N LYS A 17 10.13 17.18 13.51
CA LYS A 17 9.48 15.91 13.17
C LYS A 17 9.09 15.21 14.47
N THR A 18 7.80 15.20 14.78
CA THR A 18 7.28 14.43 15.92
C THR A 18 7.32 12.93 15.59
N LYS A 19 7.57 12.11 16.61
CA LYS A 19 7.50 10.64 16.47
C LYS A 19 6.08 10.23 16.09
N ARG A 20 5.96 9.20 15.26
CA ARG A 20 4.67 8.69 14.80
C ARG A 20 3.92 8.09 16.00
N GLY A 21 2.81 8.70 16.39
CA GLY A 21 1.94 8.18 17.46
C GLY A 21 1.22 6.90 17.04
N ARG A 22 0.73 6.15 18.04
CA ARG A 22 -0.16 4.99 17.83
C ARG A 22 -1.42 5.46 17.08
N VAL A 23 -1.91 4.63 16.16
CA VAL A 23 -3.12 4.88 15.37
C VAL A 23 -4.08 3.73 15.61
N GLU A 24 -5.33 4.03 15.90
CA GLU A 24 -6.38 3.01 16.00
C GLU A 24 -6.65 2.36 14.64
N MET A 25 -6.93 1.06 14.65
CA MET A 25 -7.27 0.29 13.44
C MET A 25 -8.74 0.48 13.06
N ARG A 26 -9.06 1.70 12.63
CA ARG A 26 -10.36 2.06 12.05
C ARG A 26 -10.17 3.00 10.86
N ARG A 27 -11.25 3.24 10.12
CA ARG A 27 -11.27 4.23 9.04
C ARG A 27 -10.88 5.60 9.60
N ILE A 28 -10.04 6.32 8.85
CA ILE A 28 -9.67 7.70 9.17
C ILE A 28 -10.76 8.59 8.60
N GLU A 29 -11.50 9.29 9.47
CA GLU A 29 -12.62 10.11 9.02
C GLU A 29 -12.16 11.41 8.35
N ASP A 30 -11.20 12.11 8.95
CA ASP A 30 -10.62 13.33 8.38
C ASP A 30 -10.01 13.06 7.00
N ARG A 31 -10.57 13.73 5.98
CA ARG A 31 -10.25 13.50 4.57
C ARG A 31 -8.79 13.80 4.26
N THR A 32 -8.26 14.90 4.79
CA THR A 32 -6.88 15.34 4.54
C THR A 32 -5.89 14.36 5.17
N SER A 33 -6.09 14.01 6.44
CA SER A 33 -5.28 12.99 7.13
C SER A 33 -5.38 11.63 6.45
N ARG A 34 -6.56 11.24 5.98
CA ARG A 34 -6.77 9.99 5.24
C ARG A 34 -5.97 9.99 3.93
N GLN A 35 -5.99 11.07 3.16
CA GLN A 35 -5.23 11.18 1.91
C GLN A 35 -3.72 11.10 2.16
N VAL A 36 -3.20 11.85 3.14
CA VAL A 36 -1.76 11.82 3.48
C VAL A 36 -1.34 10.44 3.97
N ARG A 37 -2.14 9.82 4.85
CA ARG A 37 -1.84 8.48 5.38
C ARG A 37 -1.98 7.41 4.30
N PHE A 38 -2.97 7.50 3.41
CA PHE A 38 -3.10 6.63 2.25
C PHE A 38 -1.82 6.66 1.41
N SER A 39 -1.35 7.85 1.02
CA SER A 39 -0.10 7.97 0.25
C SER A 39 1.08 7.34 0.98
N LYS A 40 1.27 7.64 2.27
CA LYS A 40 2.39 7.07 3.05
C LYS A 40 2.28 5.56 3.25
N ARG A 41 1.10 5.04 3.56
CA ARG A 41 0.87 3.60 3.79
C ARG A 41 0.98 2.82 2.49
N ARG A 42 0.41 3.33 1.39
CA ARG A 42 0.54 2.76 0.05
C ARG A 42 2.01 2.65 -0.34
N SER A 43 2.78 3.73 -0.24
CA SER A 43 4.22 3.67 -0.53
C SER A 43 4.98 2.69 0.36
N GLY A 44 4.65 2.62 1.66
CA GLY A 44 5.24 1.64 2.57
C GLY A 44 4.89 0.19 2.21
N LEU A 45 3.64 -0.06 1.82
CA LEU A 45 3.16 -1.38 1.41
C LEU A 45 3.84 -1.83 0.10
N PHE A 46 3.95 -0.94 -0.88
CA PHE A 46 4.65 -1.20 -2.15
C PHE A 46 6.13 -1.53 -1.90
N LYS A 47 6.78 -0.80 -0.99
CA LYS A 47 8.16 -1.11 -0.59
C LYS A 47 8.26 -2.50 0.03
N LYS A 48 7.31 -2.90 0.88
CA LYS A 48 7.28 -4.25 1.48
C LYS A 48 7.03 -5.35 0.45
N ALA A 49 6.12 -5.13 -0.49
CA ALA A 49 5.89 -6.07 -1.59
C ALA A 49 7.15 -6.26 -2.45
N TYR A 50 7.86 -5.17 -2.76
CA TYR A 50 9.13 -5.21 -3.47
C TYR A 50 10.23 -5.93 -2.68
N GLU A 51 10.40 -5.58 -1.39
CA GLU A 51 11.36 -6.26 -0.51
C GLU A 51 11.11 -7.77 -0.50
N LEU A 52 9.85 -8.20 -0.36
CA LEU A 52 9.48 -9.61 -0.38
C LEU A 52 9.80 -10.28 -1.72
N SER A 53 9.44 -9.64 -2.85
CA SER A 53 9.69 -10.23 -4.17
C SER A 53 11.17 -10.43 -4.44
N VAL A 54 12.02 -9.49 -4.01
CA VAL A 54 13.47 -9.57 -4.24
C VAL A 54 14.15 -10.53 -3.27
N LEU A 55 13.84 -10.43 -1.98
CA LEU A 55 14.55 -11.21 -0.95
C LEU A 55 14.22 -12.70 -0.98
N CYS A 56 13.01 -13.04 -1.42
CA CYS A 56 12.51 -14.42 -1.40
C CYS A 56 12.28 -15.00 -2.79
N ASP A 57 12.66 -14.27 -3.86
CA ASP A 57 12.38 -14.63 -5.26
C ASP A 57 10.90 -15.01 -5.49
N ALA A 58 10.01 -14.30 -4.79
CA ALA A 58 8.59 -14.59 -4.80
C ALA A 58 7.88 -13.74 -5.86
N GLU A 59 6.99 -14.35 -6.63
CA GLU A 59 6.10 -13.61 -7.51
C GLU A 59 5.00 -12.94 -6.69
N VAL A 60 5.02 -11.60 -6.68
CA VAL A 60 4.12 -10.77 -5.87
C VAL A 60 3.37 -9.81 -6.77
N ALA A 61 2.05 -9.81 -6.68
CA ALA A 61 1.17 -8.83 -7.29
C ALA A 61 0.42 -8.05 -6.21
N LEU A 62 0.30 -6.73 -6.40
CA LEU A 62 -0.48 -5.85 -5.52
C LEU A 62 -1.31 -4.88 -6.35
N VAL A 63 -2.60 -4.80 -6.05
CA VAL A 63 -3.55 -3.87 -6.69
C VAL A 63 -4.23 -3.05 -5.59
N VAL A 64 -4.24 -1.73 -5.74
CA VAL A 64 -4.87 -0.80 -4.79
C VAL A 64 -5.70 0.23 -5.54
N PHE A 65 -7.02 0.22 -5.27
CA PHE A 65 -7.91 1.30 -5.71
C PHE A 65 -8.08 2.33 -4.61
N SER A 66 -7.86 3.60 -4.94
CA SER A 66 -8.22 4.69 -4.03
C SER A 66 -9.74 4.95 -4.09
N PRO A 67 -10.33 5.57 -3.04
CA PRO A 67 -11.72 6.01 -3.09
C PRO A 67 -12.05 7.01 -4.21
N ALA A 68 -11.02 7.60 -4.84
CA ALA A 68 -11.15 8.48 -5.99
C ALA A 68 -11.10 7.72 -7.33
N GLY A 69 -11.14 6.38 -7.31
CA GLY A 69 -11.10 5.53 -8.51
C GLY A 69 -9.71 5.36 -9.13
N ARG A 70 -8.65 5.94 -8.54
CA ARG A 70 -7.28 5.79 -9.06
C ARG A 70 -6.73 4.41 -8.72
N LEU A 71 -6.24 3.71 -9.74
CA LEU A 71 -5.50 2.45 -9.65
C LEU A 71 -4.02 2.73 -9.32
N TYR A 72 -3.48 1.93 -8.41
CA TYR A 72 -2.06 1.81 -8.14
C TYR A 72 -1.72 0.33 -8.09
N GLU A 73 -0.69 -0.08 -8.82
CA GLU A 73 -0.38 -1.49 -8.97
C GLU A 73 1.13 -1.75 -8.95
N PHE A 74 1.50 -2.97 -8.57
CA PHE A 74 2.86 -3.47 -8.55
C PHE A 74 2.87 -4.96 -8.93
N ALA A 75 3.84 -5.35 -9.75
CA ALA A 75 4.22 -6.74 -9.98
C ALA A 75 5.74 -6.90 -9.84
N SER A 76 6.17 -8.08 -9.41
CA SER A 76 7.58 -8.48 -9.36
C SER A 76 8.23 -8.38 -10.75
N SER A 77 9.49 -7.95 -10.83
CA SER A 77 10.18 -7.63 -12.09
C SER A 77 10.23 -8.75 -13.14
N SER A 78 10.13 -10.01 -12.72
CA SER A 78 10.14 -11.19 -13.60
C SER A 78 8.78 -11.50 -14.25
N SER A 79 7.69 -10.82 -13.84
CA SER A 79 6.33 -11.11 -14.31
C SER A 79 5.46 -9.85 -14.44
N SER A 80 4.45 -9.91 -15.32
CA SER A 80 3.40 -8.89 -15.40
C SER A 80 2.23 -9.27 -14.48
N LEU A 81 1.41 -8.28 -14.10
CA LEU A 81 0.18 -8.53 -13.34
C LEU A 81 -0.71 -9.57 -14.03
N GLU A 82 -0.84 -9.47 -15.35
CA GLU A 82 -1.63 -10.40 -16.16
C GLU A 82 -1.15 -11.85 -16.01
N LYS A 83 0.18 -12.08 -15.95
CA LYS A 83 0.74 -13.43 -15.76
C LYS A 83 0.46 -13.97 -14.37
N ILE A 84 0.64 -13.15 -13.33
CA ILE A 84 0.39 -13.59 -11.95
C ILE A 84 -1.10 -13.89 -11.75
N PHE A 85 -1.98 -13.00 -12.22
CA PHE A 85 -3.41 -13.24 -12.16
C PHE A 85 -3.84 -14.41 -13.04
N GLY A 86 -3.31 -14.54 -14.27
CA GLY A 86 -3.59 -15.68 -15.14
C GLY A 86 -3.33 -17.01 -14.44
N ARG A 87 -2.15 -17.17 -13.82
CA ARG A 87 -1.84 -18.39 -13.03
C ARG A 87 -2.79 -18.59 -11.84
N TYR A 88 -3.18 -17.51 -11.16
CA TYR A 88 -4.15 -17.60 -10.06
C TYR A 88 -5.51 -18.10 -10.56
N TRP A 89 -6.01 -17.57 -11.68
CA TRP A 89 -7.28 -17.97 -12.27
C TRP A 89 -7.20 -19.39 -12.81
N ASP A 90 -6.11 -19.78 -13.48
CA ASP A 90 -5.88 -21.16 -13.94
C ASP A 90 -5.91 -22.16 -12.76
N LEU A 91 -5.37 -21.79 -11.60
CA LEU A 91 -5.43 -22.61 -10.39
C LEU A 91 -6.85 -22.70 -9.82
N LEU A 92 -7.61 -21.60 -9.83
CA LEU A 92 -9.02 -21.61 -9.44
C LEU A 92 -9.86 -22.49 -10.36
N ASP A 93 -9.70 -22.37 -11.68
CA ASP A 93 -10.46 -23.15 -12.66
C ASP A 93 -10.13 -24.64 -12.53
N ARG A 94 -8.85 -25.01 -12.37
CA ARG A 94 -8.45 -26.39 -12.05
C ARG A 94 -9.06 -26.89 -10.74
N THR A 95 -9.21 -26.01 -9.74
CA THR A 95 -9.85 -26.36 -8.46
C THR A 95 -11.35 -26.55 -8.64
N ILE A 96 -12.00 -25.80 -9.53
CA ILE A 96 -13.42 -25.97 -9.88
C ILE A 96 -13.62 -27.30 -10.62
N ASP A 97 -12.74 -27.68 -11.54
CA ASP A 97 -12.79 -28.99 -12.21
C ASP A 97 -12.52 -30.17 -11.25
N LEU A 98 -11.72 -29.96 -10.20
CA LEU A 98 -11.47 -30.95 -9.13
C LEU A 98 -12.54 -30.96 -8.03
N ASN A 99 -13.49 -30.02 -8.04
CA ASN A 99 -14.60 -29.97 -7.07
C ASN A 99 -15.73 -30.98 -7.36
N ALA A 100 -15.43 -32.02 -8.15
CA ALA A 100 -16.00 -33.36 -7.95
C ALA A 100 -15.41 -34.08 -6.71
N GLY A 101 -14.97 -33.36 -5.68
CA GLY A 101 -14.61 -33.90 -4.36
C GLY A 101 -14.13 -32.81 -3.38
N PRO A 102 -14.58 -32.80 -2.11
CA PRO A 102 -14.37 -31.66 -1.22
C PRO A 102 -13.07 -31.82 -0.44
N ARG A 103 -12.19 -30.81 -0.46
CA ARG A 103 -11.23 -30.56 0.65
C ARG A 103 -11.02 -29.07 0.84
N GLY A 104 -11.58 -28.56 1.92
CA GLY A 104 -11.28 -27.22 2.42
C GLY A 104 -9.80 -27.10 2.76
N CYS A 105 -9.13 -26.12 2.15
CA CYS A 105 -7.92 -25.55 2.72
C CYS A 105 -8.37 -24.44 3.68
N GLN A 106 -8.36 -24.75 4.98
CA GLN A 106 -8.48 -23.73 6.00
C GLN A 106 -7.21 -22.89 5.94
N VAL A 107 -7.29 -21.76 5.24
CA VAL A 107 -6.30 -20.70 5.35
C VAL A 107 -6.50 -20.05 6.72
N ASP A 108 -5.79 -20.56 7.72
CA ASP A 108 -5.63 -19.86 8.99
C ASP A 108 -4.83 -18.58 8.73
N CYS A 109 -5.52 -17.52 8.34
CA CYS A 109 -4.98 -16.18 8.32
C CYS A 109 -4.86 -15.69 9.77
N ASN A 110 -3.85 -16.22 10.49
CA ASN A 110 -3.48 -15.73 11.81
C ASN A 110 -2.76 -14.37 11.65
N ILE A 111 -3.54 -13.34 11.32
CA ILE A 111 -3.12 -11.95 11.45
C ILE A 111 -3.49 -11.54 12.88
N GLN A 112 -2.57 -11.79 13.82
CA GLN A 112 -2.59 -11.07 15.09
C GLN A 112 -2.06 -9.65 14.82
N VAL A 113 -2.95 -8.67 14.98
CA VAL A 113 -2.67 -7.24 14.90
C VAL A 113 -1.89 -6.77 16.13
#